data_AF-A0A812Z0I1-F1
#
_entry.id   AF-A0A812Z0I1-F1
#
_cell.length_a   1.000
_cell.length_b   1.000
_cell.length_c   1.000
_cell.angle_alpha   90.00
_cell.angle_beta   90.00
_cell.angle_gamma   90.00
#
_symmetry.space_group_name_H-M   'P 1'
#
loop_
_entity.id
_entity.type
_entity.pdbx_description
1 polymer ?
#
loop_
_entity_poly.entity_id
_entity_poly.type
_entity_poly.pdbx_seq_one_letter_code
_entity_poly.pdbx_strand_id
1 'polypeptide(L)'
;MASTSGLDGLPKRFVKNQVGPAGEELGWDAVKKLRVNQSSASNPIHVNQIEIYGCDGINHALQANGGQARQSSMHGSGEGYGPAHLVIDGYRWGRCNHTAHADNGWLEVELARPTDVESFVIFNMSDDEYDHRMRLCGHTVKLFDESDRVVYQQEITLDGDSSLFDKEQKCRQLWVNEDAKPVLANLTLEKDEAREGHAKITATQISGKHLATLSMDIATSRFVESLCHRIHEEAGIPAHSLRLLLPDDRVLRLHSDMEVSLEGLLSDTGKASAASAEP
;
A
#
# COMPACT_ATOMS: atom_id res chain seq x y z
N MET A 1 16.25 -0.04 18.19
CA MET A 1 16.06 0.79 16.98
C MET A 1 15.08 0.05 16.09
N ALA A 2 13.78 0.35 16.22
CA ALA A 2 12.73 -0.44 15.59
C ALA A 2 12.26 0.22 14.30
N SER A 3 12.20 -0.60 13.26
CA SER A 3 11.63 -0.36 11.94
C SER A 3 10.24 0.26 12.05
N THR A 4 10.07 1.49 11.55
CA THR A 4 8.74 2.07 11.30
C THR A 4 8.18 1.42 10.03
N SER A 5 7.66 0.20 10.15
CA SER A 5 6.98 -0.53 9.07
C SER A 5 5.52 -0.11 9.02
N GLY A 6 5.25 0.95 8.26
CA GLY A 6 3.90 1.34 7.93
C GLY A 6 3.80 2.27 6.73
N LEU A 7 2.71 2.18 5.98
CA LEU A 7 2.31 3.18 4.98
C LEU A 7 1.74 4.44 5.66
N ASP A 8 1.54 4.39 6.97
CA ASP A 8 1.05 5.49 7.78
C ASP A 8 2.03 6.66 7.81
N GLY A 9 1.50 7.87 7.60
CA GLY A 9 2.27 9.10 7.50
C GLY A 9 2.97 9.33 6.15
N LEU A 10 2.80 8.44 5.16
CA LEU A 10 3.21 8.77 3.79
C LEU A 10 2.27 9.82 3.17
N PRO A 11 2.80 10.78 2.39
CA PRO A 11 2.01 11.59 1.47
C PRO A 11 1.23 10.68 0.52
N LYS A 12 -0.09 10.92 0.39
CA LYS A 12 -1.02 10.04 -0.34
C LYS A 12 -1.65 10.78 -1.50
N ARG A 13 -1.81 10.06 -2.61
CA ARG A 13 -2.57 10.48 -3.78
C ARG A 13 -3.63 9.43 -4.00
N PHE A 14 -4.88 9.83 -3.79
CA PHE A 14 -6.02 8.99 -4.10
C PHE A 14 -6.32 9.12 -5.59
N VAL A 15 -6.48 7.99 -6.26
CA VAL A 15 -6.70 7.92 -7.70
C VAL A 15 -7.89 7.03 -7.99
N LYS A 16 -8.77 7.49 -8.86
CA LYS A 16 -9.88 6.70 -9.39
C LYS A 16 -9.43 5.86 -10.56
N ASN A 17 -10.15 4.78 -10.82
CA ASN A 17 -9.99 4.01 -12.03
C ASN A 17 -10.15 4.91 -13.27
N GLN A 18 -9.31 4.66 -14.28
CA GLN A 18 -9.36 5.41 -15.52
C GLN A 18 -10.38 4.80 -16.47
N VAL A 19 -10.84 5.59 -17.44
CA VAL A 19 -11.71 5.06 -18.51
C VAL A 19 -10.86 4.82 -19.74
N GLY A 20 -10.92 3.60 -20.25
CA GLY A 20 -10.19 3.16 -21.42
C GLY A 20 -10.78 3.70 -22.72
N PRO A 21 -10.09 3.50 -23.86
CA PRO A 21 -10.52 4.02 -25.15
C PRO A 21 -11.88 3.49 -25.63
N ALA A 22 -12.31 2.31 -25.17
CA ALA A 22 -13.60 1.73 -25.51
C ALA A 22 -14.70 2.07 -24.47
N GLY A 23 -14.41 2.97 -23.52
CA GLY A 23 -15.32 3.34 -22.45
C GLY A 23 -15.36 2.33 -21.29
N GLU A 24 -14.47 1.33 -21.31
CA GLU A 24 -14.33 0.37 -20.23
C GLU A 24 -13.65 1.00 -19.03
N GLU A 25 -14.02 0.58 -17.82
CA GLU A 25 -13.28 0.96 -16.62
C GLU A 25 -11.96 0.17 -16.57
N LEU A 26 -10.85 0.90 -16.48
CA LEU A 26 -9.51 0.35 -16.30
C LEU A 26 -9.18 0.33 -14.81
N GLY A 27 -9.52 -0.80 -14.20
CA GLY A 27 -9.26 -1.08 -12.80
C GLY A 27 -7.84 -1.62 -12.56
N TRP A 28 -7.41 -1.56 -11.31
CA TRP A 28 -6.15 -2.19 -10.88
C TRP A 28 -6.34 -3.68 -10.53
N ASP A 29 -7.35 -4.31 -11.12
CA ASP A 29 -7.57 -5.75 -11.05
C ASP A 29 -6.54 -6.48 -11.94
N ALA A 30 -6.02 -7.61 -11.48
CA ALA A 30 -5.08 -8.45 -12.24
C ALA A 30 -3.86 -7.71 -12.84
N VAL A 31 -3.32 -6.71 -12.13
CA VAL A 31 -2.07 -6.03 -12.51
C VAL A 31 -0.93 -7.04 -12.48
N LYS A 32 -0.15 -7.08 -13.57
CA LYS A 32 1.03 -7.93 -13.70
C LYS A 32 2.33 -7.15 -13.53
N LYS A 33 2.35 -5.85 -13.83
CA LYS A 33 3.57 -5.04 -13.75
C LYS A 33 3.31 -3.55 -13.60
N LEU A 34 4.29 -2.86 -13.02
CA LEU A 34 4.43 -1.41 -13.02
C LEU A 34 5.63 -1.02 -13.88
N ARG A 35 5.48 0.01 -14.73
CA ARG A 35 6.59 0.60 -15.49
C ARG A 35 6.69 2.10 -15.23
N VAL A 36 7.91 2.57 -15.00
CA VAL A 36 8.27 3.98 -15.07
C VAL A 36 8.92 4.21 -16.44
N ASN A 37 8.42 5.19 -17.18
CA ASN A 37 8.90 5.58 -18.50
C ASN A 37 9.47 6.99 -18.48
N GLN A 38 10.53 7.14 -19.25
CA GLN A 38 11.31 8.35 -19.41
C GLN A 38 11.45 8.67 -20.89
N SER A 39 11.24 9.93 -21.29
CA SER A 39 11.33 10.31 -22.71
C SER A 39 12.70 10.85 -23.12
N SER A 40 13.41 11.56 -22.22
CA SER A 40 14.65 12.30 -22.54
C SER A 40 15.89 11.75 -21.83
N ALA A 41 16.99 11.55 -22.55
CA ALA A 41 18.28 11.11 -22.02
C ALA A 41 18.84 11.99 -20.90
N SER A 42 18.42 13.25 -20.82
CA SER A 42 18.83 14.19 -19.77
C SER A 42 18.24 13.85 -18.40
N ASN A 43 17.27 12.93 -18.33
CA ASN A 43 16.48 12.72 -17.14
C ASN A 43 16.31 11.23 -16.78
N PRO A 44 17.37 10.52 -16.38
CA PRO A 44 17.31 9.07 -16.15
C PRO A 44 16.43 8.69 -14.96
N ILE A 45 15.93 7.45 -14.97
CA ILE A 45 15.15 6.88 -13.86
C ILE A 45 16.10 6.49 -12.74
N HIS A 46 15.91 7.10 -11.58
CA HIS A 46 16.74 6.95 -10.40
C HIS A 46 15.83 6.84 -9.16
N VAL A 47 15.50 5.63 -8.74
CA VAL A 47 14.61 5.39 -7.60
C VAL A 47 15.24 4.41 -6.60
N ASN A 48 14.88 4.58 -5.33
CA ASN A 48 15.35 3.73 -4.23
C ASN A 48 14.54 2.45 -4.15
N GLN A 49 13.20 2.56 -4.21
CA GLN A 49 12.31 1.43 -3.96
C GLN A 49 10.96 1.66 -4.65
N ILE A 50 10.39 0.58 -5.16
CA ILE A 50 9.01 0.48 -5.59
C ILE A 50 8.34 -0.61 -4.75
N GLU A 51 7.18 -0.29 -4.20
CA GLU A 51 6.37 -1.24 -3.44
C GLU A 51 4.99 -1.31 -4.09
N ILE A 52 4.45 -2.52 -4.30
CA ILE A 52 3.15 -2.73 -4.93
C ILE A 52 2.34 -3.66 -4.03
N TYR A 53 1.29 -3.12 -3.43
CA TYR A 53 0.49 -3.79 -2.43
C TYR A 53 -0.81 -4.32 -3.04
N GLY A 54 -1.01 -5.62 -2.91
CA GLY A 54 -2.26 -6.26 -3.30
C GLY A 54 -3.35 -6.05 -2.24
N CYS A 55 -4.60 -6.36 -2.60
CA CYS A 55 -5.72 -6.43 -1.66
C CYS A 55 -5.57 -7.55 -0.60
N ASP A 56 -4.46 -8.29 -0.61
CA ASP A 56 -4.05 -9.22 0.45
C ASP A 56 -3.03 -8.59 1.42
N GLY A 57 -2.75 -7.28 1.28
CA GLY A 57 -1.78 -6.55 2.10
C GLY A 57 -0.31 -6.95 1.84
N ILE A 58 -0.04 -7.83 0.89
CA ILE A 58 1.31 -8.28 0.57
C ILE A 58 1.94 -7.31 -0.42
N ASN A 59 3.21 -6.94 -0.19
CA ASN A 59 4.01 -6.24 -1.19
C ASN A 59 4.51 -7.23 -2.26
N HIS A 60 3.77 -7.38 -3.35
CA HIS A 60 4.08 -8.34 -4.43
C HIS A 60 5.30 -7.95 -5.27
N ALA A 61 5.82 -6.72 -5.13
CA ALA A 61 7.00 -6.27 -5.86
C ALA A 61 8.29 -6.92 -5.35
N LEU A 62 8.37 -7.26 -4.06
CA LEU A 62 9.62 -7.75 -3.44
C LEU A 62 10.14 -9.03 -4.08
N GLN A 63 11.46 -9.16 -4.17
CA GLN A 63 12.10 -10.40 -4.63
C GLN A 63 11.69 -11.61 -3.79
N ALA A 64 11.56 -11.44 -2.48
CA ALA A 64 11.12 -12.48 -1.55
C ALA A 64 9.69 -13.00 -1.85
N ASN A 65 8.87 -12.19 -2.53
CA ASN A 65 7.52 -12.55 -2.97
C ASN A 65 7.47 -12.94 -4.46
N GLY A 66 8.62 -13.13 -5.10
CA GLY A 66 8.76 -13.56 -6.49
C GLY A 66 8.71 -12.42 -7.53
N GLY A 67 8.71 -11.16 -7.09
CA GLY A 67 8.80 -10.01 -7.99
C GLY A 67 10.14 -9.94 -8.71
N GLN A 68 10.13 -9.40 -9.94
CA GLN A 68 11.32 -9.20 -10.76
C GLN A 68 11.39 -7.75 -11.21
N ALA A 69 12.60 -7.16 -11.19
CA ALA A 69 12.82 -5.83 -11.73
C ALA A 69 13.78 -5.87 -12.91
N ARG A 70 13.45 -5.11 -13.96
CA ARG A 70 14.24 -4.97 -15.19
C ARG A 70 14.30 -3.51 -15.58
N GLN A 71 15.35 -3.13 -16.28
CA GLN A 71 15.48 -1.78 -16.81
C GLN A 71 16.09 -1.80 -18.20
N SER A 72 15.74 -0.80 -18.99
CA SER A 72 16.22 -0.56 -20.36
C SER A 72 17.74 -0.55 -20.48
N SER A 73 18.41 0.03 -19.50
CA SER A 73 19.84 0.27 -19.49
C SER A 73 20.30 0.51 -18.05
N MET A 74 21.60 0.40 -17.80
CA MET A 74 22.20 0.64 -16.49
C MET A 74 23.29 1.70 -16.61
N HIS A 75 23.26 2.71 -15.74
CA HIS A 75 24.32 3.71 -15.63
C HIS A 75 25.41 3.22 -14.69
N GLY A 76 26.60 2.93 -15.24
CA GLY A 76 27.76 2.45 -14.47
C GLY A 76 27.63 1.01 -13.99
N SER A 77 28.77 0.37 -13.67
CA SER A 77 28.85 -0.98 -13.10
C SER A 77 29.65 -1.01 -11.79
N GLY A 78 29.64 0.09 -11.04
CA GLY A 78 30.30 0.20 -9.73
C GLY A 78 29.59 -0.61 -8.64
N GLU A 79 30.30 -0.90 -7.55
CA GLU A 79 29.81 -1.76 -6.48
C GLU A 79 28.51 -1.21 -5.84
N GLY A 80 27.40 -1.92 -6.06
CA GLY A 80 26.17 -1.76 -5.30
C GLY A 80 25.14 -0.75 -5.82
N TYR A 81 25.39 -0.01 -6.89
CA TYR A 81 24.43 0.97 -7.43
C TYR A 81 24.13 0.70 -8.90
N GLY A 82 22.90 0.98 -9.34
CA GLY A 82 22.52 0.89 -10.75
C GLY A 82 21.53 -0.22 -11.12
N PRO A 83 21.69 -1.48 -10.67
CA PRO A 83 20.81 -2.59 -11.07
C PRO A 83 19.34 -2.38 -10.71
N ALA A 84 18.44 -2.83 -11.58
CA ALA A 84 16.99 -2.74 -11.36
C ALA A 84 16.51 -3.48 -10.10
N HIS A 85 17.12 -4.60 -9.72
CA HIS A 85 16.67 -5.41 -8.58
C HIS A 85 16.76 -4.67 -7.23
N LEU A 86 17.54 -3.60 -7.15
CA LEU A 86 17.65 -2.77 -5.95
C LEU A 86 16.33 -2.10 -5.59
N VAL A 87 15.46 -1.82 -6.57
CA VAL A 87 14.17 -1.16 -6.31
C VAL A 87 13.13 -2.09 -5.67
N ILE A 88 13.46 -3.37 -5.50
CA ILE A 88 12.57 -4.40 -4.95
C ILE A 88 13.26 -5.26 -3.87
N ASP A 89 14.36 -4.77 -3.28
CA ASP A 89 15.12 -5.48 -2.25
C ASP A 89 14.57 -5.25 -0.81
N GLY A 90 13.63 -4.32 -0.66
CA GLY A 90 12.98 -3.99 0.61
C GLY A 90 13.67 -2.86 1.38
N TYR A 91 14.74 -2.26 0.84
CA TYR A 91 15.46 -1.16 1.46
C TYR A 91 15.07 0.21 0.86
N ARG A 92 14.07 0.83 1.48
CA ARG A 92 13.52 2.16 1.12
C ARG A 92 14.53 3.32 1.10
N TRP A 93 15.67 3.16 1.77
CA TRP A 93 16.69 4.21 1.97
C TRP A 93 18.11 3.71 1.69
N GLY A 94 18.23 2.75 0.78
CA GLY A 94 19.48 2.06 0.50
C GLY A 94 20.08 2.46 -0.85
N ARG A 95 20.47 1.42 -1.58
CA ARG A 95 21.02 1.53 -2.92
C ARG A 95 19.86 1.71 -3.90
N CYS A 96 20.13 2.38 -5.01
CA CYS A 96 19.13 2.75 -6.00
C CYS A 96 19.46 2.12 -7.36
N ASN A 97 18.43 1.98 -8.19
CA ASN A 97 18.69 1.75 -9.61
C ASN A 97 19.16 3.04 -10.28
N HIS A 98 19.76 2.94 -11.45
CA HIS A 98 20.04 4.11 -12.28
C HIS A 98 20.05 3.68 -13.74
N THR A 99 19.11 4.18 -14.54
CA THR A 99 19.15 3.95 -15.99
C THR A 99 20.23 4.81 -16.63
N ALA A 100 20.79 4.38 -17.77
CA ALA A 100 21.72 5.23 -18.50
C ALA A 100 21.04 6.52 -18.99
N HIS A 101 21.85 7.53 -19.29
CA HIS A 101 21.42 8.74 -19.98
C HIS A 101 21.13 8.42 -21.44
N ALA A 102 19.97 7.82 -21.70
CA ALA A 102 19.51 7.43 -23.02
C ALA A 102 18.03 7.78 -23.19
N ASP A 103 17.60 8.08 -24.41
CA ASP A 103 16.19 8.35 -24.68
C ASP A 103 15.34 7.09 -24.51
N ASN A 104 14.07 7.29 -24.18
CA ASN A 104 13.09 6.21 -24.04
C ASN A 104 13.46 5.15 -22.98
N GLY A 105 14.12 5.58 -21.90
CA GLY A 105 14.43 4.69 -20.77
C GLY A 105 13.17 4.18 -20.08
N TRP A 106 13.30 2.98 -19.52
CA TRP A 106 12.26 2.37 -18.71
C TRP A 106 12.83 1.56 -17.56
N LEU A 107 12.08 1.51 -16.46
CA LEU A 107 12.23 0.62 -15.32
C LEU A 107 10.90 -0.12 -15.14
N GLU A 108 10.97 -1.43 -15.01
CA GLU A 108 9.82 -2.32 -14.89
C GLU A 108 9.94 -3.18 -13.64
N VAL A 109 8.84 -3.29 -12.91
CA VAL A 109 8.65 -4.22 -11.79
C VAL A 109 7.51 -5.15 -12.16
N GLU A 110 7.84 -6.42 -12.39
CA GLU A 110 6.91 -7.49 -12.74
C GLU A 110 6.57 -8.31 -11.48
N LEU A 111 5.28 -8.53 -11.26
CA LEU A 111 4.76 -9.34 -10.16
C LEU A 111 4.81 -10.83 -10.53
N ALA A 112 4.96 -11.71 -9.55
CA ALA A 112 5.02 -13.17 -9.79
C ALA A 112 3.78 -13.71 -10.52
N ARG A 113 2.60 -13.15 -10.21
CA ARG A 113 1.31 -13.47 -10.81
C ARG A 113 0.50 -12.18 -10.97
N PRO A 114 -0.55 -12.16 -11.82
CA PRO A 114 -1.53 -11.08 -11.81
C PRO A 114 -2.14 -10.91 -10.41
N THR A 115 -2.22 -9.67 -9.94
CA THR A 115 -2.65 -9.32 -8.59
C THR A 115 -3.63 -8.15 -8.63
N ASP A 116 -4.68 -8.24 -7.83
CA ASP A 116 -5.57 -7.09 -7.58
C ASP A 116 -4.83 -6.10 -6.66
N VAL A 117 -4.43 -4.97 -7.21
CA VAL A 117 -3.57 -3.98 -6.54
C VAL A 117 -4.43 -2.92 -5.87
N GLU A 118 -4.16 -2.68 -4.59
CA GLU A 118 -4.79 -1.64 -3.78
C GLU A 118 -4.01 -0.33 -3.86
N SER A 119 -2.68 -0.43 -3.77
CA SER A 119 -1.82 0.75 -3.72
C SER A 119 -0.41 0.45 -4.22
N PHE A 120 0.33 1.48 -4.60
CA PHE A 120 1.77 1.38 -4.84
C PHE A 120 2.50 2.61 -4.31
N VAL A 121 3.77 2.43 -3.96
CA VAL A 121 4.65 3.50 -3.45
C VAL A 121 5.88 3.59 -4.32
N ILE A 122 6.30 4.82 -4.60
CA ILE A 122 7.62 5.11 -5.16
C ILE A 122 8.42 5.89 -4.12
N PHE A 123 9.59 5.36 -3.79
CA PHE A 123 10.64 6.04 -3.05
C PHE A 123 11.66 6.55 -4.06
N ASN A 124 11.59 7.84 -4.35
CA ASN A 124 12.51 8.51 -5.26
C ASN A 124 13.91 8.62 -4.63
N MET A 125 14.93 8.85 -5.46
CA MET A 125 16.27 9.15 -4.95
C MET A 125 16.21 10.40 -4.06
N SER A 126 16.80 10.31 -2.86
CA SER A 126 16.61 11.29 -1.78
C SER A 126 17.93 11.87 -1.26
N ASP A 127 18.96 11.98 -2.10
CA ASP A 127 20.21 12.63 -1.69
C ASP A 127 20.05 14.15 -1.57
N ASP A 128 21.11 14.82 -1.14
CA ASP A 128 21.11 16.26 -0.92
C ASP A 128 21.04 17.07 -2.23
N GLU A 129 21.32 16.47 -3.38
CA GLU A 129 21.36 17.14 -4.67
C GLU A 129 19.93 17.37 -5.20
N TYR A 130 19.57 18.64 -5.36
CA TYR A 130 18.23 19.03 -5.81
C TYR A 130 17.88 18.43 -7.17
N ASP A 131 18.84 18.43 -8.10
CA ASP A 131 18.64 17.94 -9.45
C ASP A 131 18.34 16.44 -9.47
N HIS A 132 18.93 15.65 -8.56
CA HIS A 132 18.66 14.22 -8.46
C HIS A 132 17.23 13.93 -8.01
N ARG A 133 16.74 14.67 -7.00
CA ARG A 133 15.33 14.56 -6.57
C ARG A 133 14.38 14.93 -7.71
N MET A 134 14.72 15.96 -8.48
CA MET A 134 13.89 16.44 -9.59
C MET A 134 13.82 15.52 -10.80
N ARG A 135 14.67 14.48 -10.88
CA ARG A 135 14.70 13.60 -12.05
C ARG A 135 13.36 12.91 -12.28
N LEU A 136 12.64 12.53 -11.25
CA LEU A 136 11.37 11.81 -11.46
C LEU A 136 10.25 12.69 -12.06
N CYS A 137 10.41 14.02 -12.10
CA CYS A 137 9.46 14.92 -12.74
C CYS A 137 9.40 14.69 -14.26
N GLY A 138 8.20 14.69 -14.84
CA GLY A 138 7.95 14.44 -16.27
C GLY A 138 8.04 12.95 -16.67
N HIS A 139 8.30 12.04 -15.72
CA HIS A 139 8.21 10.61 -15.98
C HIS A 139 6.76 10.15 -15.99
N THR A 140 6.48 9.08 -16.72
CA THR A 140 5.16 8.45 -16.72
C THR A 140 5.20 7.13 -15.97
N VAL A 141 4.32 6.96 -14.98
CA VAL A 141 4.08 5.69 -14.29
C VAL A 141 2.89 5.01 -14.94
N LYS A 142 3.01 3.71 -15.19
CA LYS A 142 1.96 2.88 -15.79
C LYS A 142 1.81 1.56 -15.05
N LEU A 143 0.58 1.10 -14.91
CA LEU A 143 0.27 -0.29 -14.53
C LEU A 143 -0.21 -1.04 -15.77
N PHE A 144 0.15 -2.32 -15.87
CA PHE A 144 -0.28 -3.19 -16.96
C PHE A 144 -0.84 -4.49 -16.40
N ASP A 145 -1.83 -5.04 -17.10
CA ASP A 145 -2.30 -6.41 -16.90
C ASP A 145 -1.36 -7.44 -17.55
N GLU A 146 -1.71 -8.72 -17.44
CA GLU A 146 -0.91 -9.84 -17.99
C GLU A 146 -0.79 -9.83 -19.52
N SER A 147 -1.70 -9.13 -20.22
CA SER A 147 -1.69 -9.01 -21.67
C SER A 147 -0.92 -7.76 -22.15
N ASP A 148 -0.14 -7.13 -21.26
CA ASP A 148 0.57 -5.87 -21.52
C ASP A 148 -0.35 -4.71 -21.91
N ARG A 149 -1.63 -4.76 -21.54
CA ARG A 149 -2.54 -3.62 -21.69
C ARG A 149 -2.36 -2.68 -20.52
N VAL A 150 -2.22 -1.38 -20.81
CA VAL A 150 -2.17 -0.33 -19.78
C VAL A 150 -3.54 -0.23 -19.11
N VAL A 151 -3.56 -0.42 -17.79
CA VAL A 151 -4.77 -0.27 -16.95
C VAL A 151 -4.76 0.98 -16.09
N TYR A 152 -3.61 1.66 -16.01
CA TYR A 152 -3.50 2.97 -15.38
C TYR A 152 -2.25 3.69 -15.90
N GLN A 153 -2.34 5.01 -16.05
CA GLN A 153 -1.21 5.84 -16.43
C GLN A 153 -1.28 7.23 -15.75
N GLN A 154 -0.15 7.71 -15.24
CA GLN A 154 -0.02 9.06 -14.69
C GLN A 154 1.35 9.65 -15.02
N GLU A 155 1.38 10.91 -15.44
CA GLU A 155 2.62 11.69 -15.51
C GLU A 155 2.92 12.29 -14.13
N ILE A 156 4.16 12.14 -13.67
CA ILE A 156 4.63 12.71 -12.41
C ILE A 156 4.91 14.20 -12.63
N THR A 157 4.25 15.07 -11.85
CA THR A 157 4.43 16.52 -11.96
C THR A 157 4.75 17.15 -10.60
N LEU A 158 5.42 18.29 -10.61
CA LEU A 158 5.72 19.04 -9.38
C LEU A 158 4.45 19.40 -8.60
N ASP A 159 3.41 19.83 -9.31
CA ASP A 159 2.17 20.28 -8.69
C ASP A 159 1.34 19.12 -8.11
N GLY A 160 1.35 17.98 -8.81
CA GLY A 160 0.54 16.81 -8.43
C GLY A 160 1.24 15.86 -7.47
N ASP A 161 2.59 15.84 -7.47
CA ASP A 161 3.40 14.83 -6.78
C ASP A 161 4.61 15.47 -6.06
N SER A 162 4.41 16.68 -5.53
CA SER A 162 5.44 17.51 -4.86
C SER A 162 6.27 16.77 -3.81
N SER A 163 5.67 15.82 -3.10
CA SER A 163 6.32 15.01 -2.06
C SER A 163 7.48 14.14 -2.58
N LEU A 164 7.48 13.76 -3.86
CA LEU A 164 8.58 13.04 -4.49
C LEU A 164 9.85 13.89 -4.61
N PHE A 165 9.71 15.20 -4.46
CA PHE A 165 10.77 16.19 -4.65
C PHE A 165 11.19 16.86 -3.33
N ASP A 166 10.41 16.66 -2.28
CA ASP A 166 10.63 17.22 -0.95
C ASP A 166 11.46 16.26 -0.09
N LYS A 167 12.67 16.71 0.27
CA LYS A 167 13.59 15.95 1.13
C LYS A 167 13.05 15.77 2.55
N GLU A 168 12.25 16.71 3.06
CA GLU A 168 11.65 16.61 4.40
C GLU A 168 10.59 15.51 4.43
N GLN A 169 9.92 15.30 3.31
CA GLN A 169 8.99 14.19 3.10
C GLN A 169 9.68 12.88 2.70
N LYS A 170 11.01 12.89 2.60
CA LYS A 170 11.86 11.76 2.20
C LYS A 170 11.57 11.27 0.77
N CYS A 171 11.19 12.19 -0.12
CA CYS A 171 11.05 11.95 -1.55
C CYS A 171 10.21 10.71 -1.89
N ARG A 172 8.99 10.63 -1.33
CA ARG A 172 8.15 9.43 -1.42
C ARG A 172 6.68 9.78 -1.53
N GLN A 173 5.95 9.02 -2.33
CA GLN A 173 4.53 9.19 -2.56
C GLN A 173 3.85 7.83 -2.62
N LEU A 174 2.73 7.71 -1.92
CA LEU A 174 1.81 6.56 -2.00
C LEU A 174 0.67 6.93 -2.95
N TRP A 175 0.38 6.06 -3.92
CA TRP A 175 -0.83 6.10 -4.74
C TRP A 175 -1.79 5.05 -4.23
N VAL A 176 -3.02 5.47 -3.95
CA VAL A 176 -4.09 4.61 -3.40
C VAL A 176 -5.24 4.58 -4.40
N ASN A 177 -5.62 3.39 -4.85
CA ASN A 177 -6.81 3.23 -5.67
C ASN A 177 -8.07 3.43 -4.81
N GLU A 178 -8.86 4.46 -5.12
CA GLU A 178 -10.11 4.78 -4.43
C GLU A 178 -11.17 3.67 -4.59
N ASP A 179 -11.09 2.94 -5.70
CA ASP A 179 -12.01 1.90 -6.09
C ASP A 179 -11.52 0.50 -5.67
N ALA A 180 -10.36 0.41 -5.02
CA ALA A 180 -9.84 -0.86 -4.51
C ALA A 180 -10.82 -1.50 -3.52
N LYS A 181 -11.11 -2.79 -3.74
CA LYS A 181 -11.97 -3.58 -2.85
C LYS A 181 -11.21 -3.80 -1.53
N PRO A 182 -11.77 -3.41 -0.37
CA PRO A 182 -11.05 -3.42 0.90
C PRO A 182 -10.56 -4.83 1.28
N VAL A 183 -9.40 -4.91 1.93
CA VAL A 183 -8.91 -6.15 2.54
C VAL A 183 -9.84 -6.54 3.67
N LEU A 184 -10.64 -7.58 3.46
CA LEU A 184 -11.55 -8.08 4.47
C LEU A 184 -10.80 -9.04 5.42
N ALA A 185 -10.86 -8.72 6.71
CA ALA A 185 -10.36 -9.59 7.77
C ALA A 185 -11.52 -9.96 8.71
N ASN A 186 -11.63 -11.25 9.00
CA ASN A 186 -12.46 -11.74 10.09
C ASN A 186 -11.71 -11.50 11.39
N LEU A 187 -12.33 -10.75 12.30
CA LEU A 187 -11.83 -10.56 13.65
C LEU A 187 -12.66 -11.41 14.59
N THR A 188 -12.04 -12.43 15.17
CA THR A 188 -12.66 -13.24 16.22
C THR A 188 -12.26 -12.67 17.57
N LEU A 189 -13.26 -12.37 18.39
CA LEU A 189 -13.06 -11.92 19.76
C LEU A 189 -13.36 -13.06 20.75
N GLU A 190 -12.41 -13.33 21.63
CA GLU A 190 -12.52 -14.33 22.68
C GLU A 190 -12.09 -13.71 24.02
N LYS A 191 -12.59 -14.24 25.14
CA LYS A 191 -12.06 -13.88 26.45
C LYS A 191 -10.59 -14.32 26.53
N ASP A 192 -9.71 -13.43 26.99
CA ASP A 192 -8.34 -13.85 27.31
C ASP A 192 -8.35 -14.55 28.67
N GLU A 193 -8.38 -15.88 28.68
CA GLU A 193 -8.39 -16.65 29.92
C GLU A 193 -7.11 -16.46 30.77
N ALA A 194 -6.02 -16.00 30.15
CA ALA A 194 -4.77 -15.73 30.86
C ALA A 194 -4.73 -14.33 31.51
N ARG A 195 -5.63 -13.41 31.12
CA ARG A 195 -5.62 -12.01 31.56
C ARG A 195 -7.03 -11.49 31.81
N GLU A 196 -7.37 -11.32 33.09
CA GLU A 196 -8.64 -10.72 33.49
C GLU A 196 -8.78 -9.30 32.91
N GLY A 197 -9.97 -8.97 32.41
CA GLY A 197 -10.24 -7.69 31.75
C GLY A 197 -9.67 -7.54 30.33
N HIS A 198 -9.11 -8.61 29.73
CA HIS A 198 -8.58 -8.57 28.36
C HIS A 198 -9.39 -9.45 27.41
N ALA A 199 -9.42 -9.05 26.14
CA ALA A 199 -9.92 -9.86 25.03
C ALA A 199 -8.77 -10.30 24.13
N LYS A 200 -8.83 -11.54 23.67
CA LYS A 200 -8.01 -12.09 22.62
C LYS A 200 -8.70 -11.83 21.29
N ILE A 201 -8.02 -11.12 20.40
CA ILE A 201 -8.50 -10.74 19.08
C ILE A 201 -7.67 -11.48 18.05
N THR A 202 -8.30 -12.35 17.28
CA THR A 202 -7.64 -13.07 16.20
C THR A 202 -8.06 -12.47 14.88
N ALA A 203 -7.10 -11.94 14.12
CA ALA A 203 -7.33 -11.44 12.78
C ALA A 203 -6.98 -12.53 11.76
N THR A 204 -7.95 -12.91 10.94
CA THR A 204 -7.76 -13.85 9.84
C THR A 204 -8.23 -13.20 8.56
N GLN A 205 -7.39 -13.14 7.53
CA GLN A 205 -7.86 -12.69 6.21
C GLN A 205 -8.98 -13.61 5.72
N ILE A 206 -9.89 -13.10 4.89
CA ILE A 206 -10.89 -13.95 4.20
C ILE A 206 -10.21 -15.06 3.37
N SER A 207 -8.98 -14.84 2.89
CA SER A 207 -8.16 -15.86 2.22
C SER A 207 -7.75 -17.03 3.13
N GLY A 208 -8.05 -16.99 4.43
CA GLY A 208 -7.68 -17.99 5.43
C GLY A 208 -6.27 -17.79 6.01
N LYS A 209 -5.51 -16.79 5.54
CA LYS A 209 -4.20 -16.46 6.12
C LYS A 209 -4.39 -15.85 7.50
N HIS A 210 -3.87 -16.53 8.51
CA HIS A 210 -3.82 -16.01 9.88
C HIS A 210 -2.84 -14.83 9.94
N LEU A 211 -3.31 -13.67 10.40
CA LEU A 211 -2.51 -12.45 10.42
C LEU A 211 -1.78 -12.28 11.74
N ALA A 212 -2.50 -12.35 12.86
CA ALA A 212 -1.95 -12.30 14.22
C ALA A 212 -3.04 -12.59 15.25
N THR A 213 -2.62 -13.02 16.44
CA THR A 213 -3.46 -13.04 17.65
C THR A 213 -2.98 -11.93 18.58
N LEU A 214 -3.86 -10.99 18.88
CA LEU A 214 -3.61 -9.85 19.75
C LEU A 214 -4.32 -10.06 21.10
N SER A 215 -3.72 -9.62 22.19
CA SER A 215 -4.37 -9.54 23.51
C SER A 215 -4.46 -8.06 23.88
N MET A 216 -5.68 -7.58 24.14
CA MET A 216 -5.97 -6.16 24.34
C MET A 216 -6.89 -5.94 25.54
N ASP A 217 -6.63 -4.86 26.29
CA ASP A 217 -7.48 -4.40 27.39
C ASP A 217 -8.79 -3.83 26.82
N ILE A 218 -9.92 -4.41 27.24
CA ILE A 218 -11.25 -4.07 26.73
C ILE A 218 -11.74 -2.69 27.21
N ALA A 219 -11.14 -2.14 28.27
CA ALA A 219 -11.49 -0.84 28.85
C ALA A 219 -10.73 0.34 28.21
N THR A 220 -9.86 0.09 27.23
CA THR A 220 -9.07 1.13 26.57
C THR A 220 -9.99 2.10 25.80
N SER A 221 -9.95 3.39 26.16
CA SER A 221 -10.75 4.46 25.51
C SER A 221 -10.40 4.72 24.04
N ARG A 222 -9.30 4.14 23.56
CA ARG A 222 -8.80 4.18 22.17
C ARG A 222 -8.60 2.78 21.60
N PHE A 223 -9.56 1.90 21.86
CA PHE A 223 -9.52 0.51 21.44
C PHE A 223 -9.33 0.37 19.92
N VAL A 224 -10.15 1.07 19.12
CA VAL A 224 -10.09 1.00 17.65
C VAL A 224 -8.75 1.49 17.11
N GLU A 225 -8.26 2.64 17.59
CA GLU A 225 -6.94 3.17 17.24
C GLU A 225 -5.83 2.16 17.55
N SER A 226 -5.86 1.57 18.75
CA SER A 226 -4.87 0.59 19.20
C SER A 226 -4.93 -0.72 18.39
N LEU A 227 -6.14 -1.15 18.00
CA LEU A 227 -6.36 -2.35 17.20
C LEU A 227 -5.85 -2.13 15.78
N CYS A 228 -6.21 -1.01 15.17
CA CYS A 228 -5.73 -0.61 13.85
C CYS A 228 -4.20 -0.52 13.81
N HIS A 229 -3.57 0.11 14.81
CA HIS A 229 -2.12 0.22 14.92
C HIS A 229 -1.45 -1.15 15.00
N ARG A 230 -1.95 -2.04 15.87
CA ARG A 230 -1.38 -3.39 16.01
C ARG A 230 -1.58 -4.26 14.77
N ILE A 231 -2.75 -4.21 14.14
CA ILE A 231 -2.98 -4.92 12.86
C ILE A 231 -2.02 -4.36 11.79
N HIS A 232 -1.79 -3.05 11.79
CA HIS A 232 -0.83 -2.45 10.88
C HIS A 232 0.61 -2.93 11.15
N GLU A 233 1.06 -2.93 12.39
CA GLU A 233 2.40 -3.38 12.78
C GLU A 233 2.65 -4.86 12.45
N GLU A 234 1.66 -5.73 12.73
CA GLU A 234 1.81 -7.19 12.59
C GLU A 234 1.50 -7.69 11.17
N ALA A 235 0.52 -7.08 10.49
CA ALA A 235 0.02 -7.54 9.20
C ALA A 235 0.28 -6.59 8.03
N GLY A 236 0.77 -5.37 8.29
CA GLY A 236 0.99 -4.36 7.26
C GLY A 236 -0.29 -3.70 6.71
N ILE A 237 -1.47 -4.05 7.22
CA ILE A 237 -2.75 -3.56 6.69
C ILE A 237 -3.04 -2.17 7.29
N PRO A 238 -3.16 -1.11 6.49
CA PRO A 238 -3.36 0.24 7.01
C PRO A 238 -4.81 0.46 7.45
N ALA A 239 -5.02 1.33 8.45
CA ALA A 239 -6.31 1.48 9.15
C ALA A 239 -7.49 1.78 8.22
N HIS A 240 -7.31 2.63 7.21
CA HIS A 240 -8.35 3.04 6.24
C HIS A 240 -8.88 1.90 5.34
N SER A 241 -8.13 0.81 5.28
CA SER A 241 -8.43 -0.42 4.53
C SER A 241 -9.08 -1.49 5.40
N LEU A 242 -9.13 -1.29 6.73
CA LEU A 242 -9.76 -2.23 7.64
C LEU A 242 -11.29 -2.13 7.58
N ARG A 243 -11.91 -3.30 7.41
CA ARG A 243 -13.33 -3.53 7.60
C ARG A 243 -13.47 -4.63 8.63
N LEU A 244 -14.13 -4.34 9.75
CA LEU A 244 -14.40 -5.26 10.83
C LEU A 244 -15.78 -5.88 10.59
N LEU A 245 -15.83 -7.19 10.33
CA LEU A 245 -17.07 -7.97 10.37
C LEU A 245 -17.39 -8.30 11.84
N LEU A 246 -18.49 -7.77 12.36
CA LEU A 246 -18.97 -8.03 13.71
C LEU A 246 -19.75 -9.37 13.78
N PRO A 247 -19.95 -9.96 14.97
CA PRO A 247 -20.68 -11.23 15.13
C PRO A 247 -22.12 -11.23 14.64
N ASP A 248 -22.70 -10.06 14.37
CA ASP A 248 -24.05 -9.84 13.85
C ASP A 248 -24.08 -9.53 12.33
N ASP A 249 -23.01 -9.91 11.63
CA ASP A 249 -22.79 -9.70 10.19
C ASP A 249 -22.68 -8.22 9.75
N ARG A 250 -22.63 -7.26 10.70
CA ARG A 250 -22.36 -5.86 10.36
C ARG A 250 -20.91 -5.67 9.96
N VAL A 251 -20.68 -4.92 8.89
CA VAL A 251 -19.35 -4.51 8.43
C VAL A 251 -19.08 -3.08 8.87
N LEU A 252 -18.13 -2.89 9.78
CA LEU A 252 -17.71 -1.58 10.26
C LEU A 252 -16.43 -1.14 9.56
N ARG A 253 -16.42 0.05 8.98
CA ARG A 253 -15.17 0.69 8.54
C ARG A 253 -14.45 1.25 9.76
N LEU A 254 -13.24 0.74 10.02
CA LEU A 254 -12.42 1.29 11.09
C LEU A 254 -11.66 2.51 10.56
N HIS A 255 -11.68 3.59 11.33
CA HIS A 255 -10.78 4.72 11.18
C HIS A 255 -10.02 4.91 12.48
N SER A 256 -8.75 5.35 12.40
CA SER A 256 -7.88 5.51 13.56
C SER A 256 -8.36 6.59 14.54
N ASP A 257 -9.26 7.49 14.10
CA ASP A 257 -9.87 8.57 14.87
C ASP A 257 -11.23 8.20 15.49
N MET A 258 -11.67 6.95 15.37
CA MET A 258 -12.91 6.49 16.00
C MET A 258 -12.76 6.37 17.53
N GLU A 259 -13.43 7.26 18.27
CA GLU A 259 -13.58 7.18 19.72
C GLU A 259 -14.72 6.23 20.13
N VAL A 260 -14.56 4.94 19.84
CA VAL A 260 -15.53 3.90 20.22
C VAL A 260 -14.84 2.82 21.04
N SER A 261 -15.40 2.51 22.21
CA SER A 261 -14.95 1.37 23.02
C SER A 261 -15.40 0.06 22.39
N LEU A 262 -14.71 -1.03 22.73
CA LEU A 262 -15.13 -2.37 22.32
C LEU A 262 -16.55 -2.70 22.80
N GLU A 263 -16.89 -2.31 24.02
CA GLU A 263 -18.23 -2.45 24.57
C GLU A 263 -19.26 -1.61 23.80
N GLY A 264 -18.91 -0.41 23.34
CA GLY A 264 -19.76 0.40 22.46
C GLY A 264 -20.05 -0.26 21.11
N LEU A 265 -19.04 -0.87 20.49
CA LEU A 265 -19.19 -1.63 19.23
C LEU A 265 -20.10 -2.85 19.41
N LEU A 266 -19.99 -3.52 20.55
CA LEU A 266 -20.75 -4.73 20.87
C LEU A 266 -22.13 -4.46 21.48
N SER A 267 -22.39 -3.31 22.10
CA SER A 267 -23.65 -3.00 22.80
C SER A 267 -24.73 -2.35 21.93
N ASP A 268 -24.37 -1.78 20.78
CA ASP A 268 -25.34 -1.35 19.75
C ASP A 268 -26.11 -2.53 19.11
N THR A 269 -25.74 -3.76 19.45
CA THR A 269 -26.50 -5.00 19.16
C THR A 269 -27.87 -5.02 19.85
N GLY A 270 -28.12 -4.18 20.86
CA GLY A 270 -29.35 -4.20 21.67
C GLY A 270 -30.47 -3.24 21.26
N LYS A 271 -30.28 -2.34 20.28
CA LYS A 271 -31.28 -1.29 19.97
C LYS A 271 -32.09 -1.48 18.68
N ALA A 272 -31.84 -2.54 17.91
CA ALA A 272 -32.56 -2.80 16.65
C ALA A 272 -33.65 -3.89 16.73
N SER A 273 -34.18 -4.22 17.92
CA SER A 273 -35.37 -5.10 18.02
C SER A 273 -36.36 -4.68 19.12
N ALA A 274 -36.83 -3.44 19.07
CA ALA A 274 -38.01 -3.02 19.84
C ALA A 274 -38.76 -1.87 19.15
N ALA A 275 -39.21 -2.10 17.91
CA ALA A 275 -40.39 -1.42 17.39
C ALA A 275 -41.48 -2.49 17.24
N SER A 276 -42.24 -2.61 18.32
CA SER A 276 -43.49 -3.32 18.52
C SER A 276 -44.38 -3.43 17.26
N ALA A 277 -44.61 -4.67 16.82
CA ALA A 277 -45.97 -5.23 16.77
C ALA A 277 -46.63 -4.96 18.14
N GLU A 278 -47.80 -4.35 18.31
CA GLU A 278 -49.16 -4.61 17.80
C GLU A 278 -50.07 -3.51 18.42
N PRO A 279 -51.39 -3.42 18.14
CA PRO A 279 -52.23 -4.29 17.33
C PRO A 279 -52.84 -3.64 16.08
#